data_AF-A0A538AH41-F1
#
_entry.id   AF-A0A538AH41-F1
#
_cell.length_a   1.000
_cell.length_b   1.000
_cell.length_c   1.000
_cell.angle_alpha   90.00
_cell.angle_beta   90.00
_cell.angle_gamma   90.00
#
_symmetry.space_group_name_H-M   'P 1'
#
loop_
_entity.id
_entity.type
_entity.pdbx_description
1 polymer ?
#
loop_
_entity_poly.entity_id
_entity_poly.type
_entity_poly.pdbx_seq_one_letter_code
_entity_poly.pdbx_strand_id
1 'polypeptide(L)'
;MHRVARAWLAKSRGVKWPPLVAFLRDRSEGVAMIKRALMVIVAGVAIYLLVPRLGGLSRDAAALRHANVWLALLGIAAEVASIAAYVTLYRSLLRAEHAEVPWLAAGRGVMSAFLISHVLPGGSAAGTVVNVRTMEREGVPPRRTGLALVLAVLLSDIGLGLIFLAGVIYSLAKQHLAAGYVAVALIVIPILAVLVAVVFLLAFRRELGASAVRRIARLLHRFIHR
;
A
#
# COMPACT_ATOMS: atom_id res chain seq x y z
N MET A 1 -5.10 -39.17 2.02
CA MET A 1 -5.77 -37.98 1.43
C MET A 1 -5.90 -37.99 -0.10
N HIS A 2 -5.08 -38.75 -0.85
CA HIS A 2 -5.08 -38.74 -2.33
C HIS A 2 -6.26 -39.43 -3.04
N ARG A 3 -7.05 -40.29 -2.35
CA ARG A 3 -8.21 -40.99 -2.95
C ARG A 3 -9.49 -40.15 -2.94
N VAL A 4 -9.69 -39.33 -1.91
CA VAL A 4 -10.87 -38.47 -1.77
C VAL A 4 -10.84 -37.32 -2.80
N ALA A 5 -9.67 -36.73 -3.05
CA ALA A 5 -9.50 -35.69 -4.06
C ALA A 5 -9.77 -36.19 -5.50
N ARG A 6 -9.39 -37.44 -5.82
CA ARG A 6 -9.66 -38.04 -7.14
C ARG A 6 -11.13 -38.42 -7.34
N ALA A 7 -11.80 -38.90 -6.29
CA ALA A 7 -13.24 -39.16 -6.34
C ALA A 7 -14.05 -37.86 -6.51
N TRP A 8 -13.60 -36.75 -5.91
CA TRP A 8 -14.24 -35.44 -6.06
C TRP A 8 -14.05 -34.85 -7.46
N LEU A 9 -12.85 -34.98 -8.04
CA LEU A 9 -12.55 -34.53 -9.41
C LEU A 9 -13.24 -35.35 -10.51
N ALA A 10 -13.51 -36.63 -10.27
CA ALA A 10 -14.29 -37.45 -11.20
C ALA A 10 -15.78 -37.07 -11.19
N LYS A 11 -16.31 -36.68 -10.02
CA LYS A 11 -17.73 -36.29 -9.84
C LYS A 11 -18.06 -34.89 -10.39
N SER A 12 -17.06 -34.00 -10.52
CA SER A 12 -17.28 -32.62 -10.99
C SER A 12 -17.17 -32.45 -12.52
N ARG A 13 -16.71 -33.46 -13.27
CA ARG A 13 -16.58 -33.41 -14.74
C ARG A 13 -17.90 -33.44 -15.51
N GLY A 14 -19.01 -33.79 -14.86
CA GLY A 14 -20.35 -33.84 -15.47
C GLY A 14 -21.31 -32.75 -15.00
N VAL A 15 -20.88 -31.84 -14.12
CA VAL A 15 -21.76 -30.80 -13.57
C VAL A 15 -21.79 -29.61 -14.53
N LYS A 16 -22.85 -29.53 -15.35
CA LYS A 16 -23.18 -28.33 -16.12
C LYS A 16 -23.50 -27.21 -15.12
N TRP A 17 -22.53 -26.33 -14.90
CA TRP A 17 -22.70 -25.17 -14.04
C TRP A 17 -23.85 -24.30 -14.57
N PRO A 18 -24.71 -23.77 -13.69
CA PRO A 18 -25.78 -22.87 -14.11
C PRO A 18 -25.19 -21.66 -14.85
N PRO A 19 -25.88 -21.11 -15.87
CA PRO A 19 -25.38 -20.04 -16.74
C PRO A 19 -24.92 -18.79 -15.99
N LEU A 20 -25.42 -18.58 -14.76
CA LEU A 20 -24.99 -17.53 -13.84
C LEU A 20 -23.51 -17.63 -13.41
N VAL A 21 -22.96 -18.82 -13.20
CA VAL A 21 -21.55 -18.98 -12.79
C VAL A 21 -20.59 -18.72 -13.95
N ALA A 22 -20.98 -19.11 -15.16
CA ALA A 22 -20.24 -18.79 -16.38
C ALA A 22 -20.27 -17.27 -16.67
N PHE A 23 -21.43 -16.63 -16.51
CA PHE A 23 -21.58 -15.17 -16.67
C PHE A 23 -20.77 -14.37 -15.64
N LEU A 24 -20.77 -14.77 -14.37
CA LEU A 24 -19.97 -14.10 -13.33
C LEU A 24 -18.46 -14.30 -13.53
N ARG A 25 -18.04 -15.45 -14.07
CA ARG A 25 -16.64 -15.74 -14.40
C ARG A 25 -16.16 -14.88 -15.57
N ASP A 26 -16.93 -14.81 -16.65
CA ASP A 26 -16.64 -14.03 -17.86
C ASP A 26 -16.52 -12.52 -17.56
N ARG A 27 -17.44 -11.99 -16.74
CA ARG A 27 -17.40 -10.59 -16.28
C ARG A 27 -16.15 -10.27 -15.45
N SER A 28 -15.68 -11.23 -14.64
CA SER A 28 -14.51 -11.05 -13.78
C SER A 28 -13.19 -11.08 -14.58
N GLU A 29 -13.13 -11.86 -15.67
CA GLU A 29 -11.98 -11.93 -16.56
C GLU A 29 -11.86 -10.67 -17.43
N GLY A 30 -12.99 -10.13 -17.91
CA GLY A 30 -13.00 -8.85 -18.64
C GLY A 30 -12.45 -7.68 -17.81
N VAL A 31 -12.88 -7.55 -16.55
CA VAL A 31 -12.36 -6.51 -15.63
C VAL A 31 -10.88 -6.73 -15.31
N ALA A 32 -10.45 -7.98 -15.14
CA ALA A 32 -9.04 -8.31 -14.93
C ALA A 32 -8.18 -7.97 -16.16
N MET A 33 -8.69 -8.22 -17.37
CA MET A 33 -8.01 -7.89 -18.61
C MET A 33 -7.91 -6.38 -18.82
N ILE A 34 -8.99 -5.63 -18.54
CA ILE A 34 -8.97 -4.15 -18.58
C ILE A 34 -7.96 -3.59 -17.58
N LYS A 35 -7.93 -4.12 -16.34
CA LYS A 35 -6.92 -3.72 -15.35
C LYS A 35 -5.49 -4.00 -15.81
N ARG A 36 -5.23 -5.17 -16.39
CA ARG A 36 -3.92 -5.54 -16.94
C ARG A 36 -3.54 -4.64 -18.13
N ALA A 37 -4.46 -4.41 -19.06
CA ALA A 37 -4.25 -3.54 -20.20
C ALA A 37 -3.96 -2.09 -19.75
N LEU A 38 -4.73 -1.57 -18.80
CA LEU A 38 -4.50 -0.27 -18.20
C LEU A 38 -3.12 -0.20 -17.53
N MET A 39 -2.73 -1.23 -16.79
CA MET A 39 -1.43 -1.29 -16.13
C MET A 39 -0.28 -1.30 -17.15
N VAL A 40 -0.41 -2.04 -18.26
CA VAL A 40 0.57 -2.05 -19.36
C VAL A 40 0.63 -0.69 -20.04
N ILE A 41 -0.51 -0.04 -20.30
CA ILE A 41 -0.56 1.29 -20.89
C ILE A 41 0.10 2.31 -19.97
N VAL A 42 -0.22 2.32 -18.69
CA VAL A 42 0.39 3.23 -17.69
C VAL A 42 1.89 2.98 -17.60
N ALA A 43 2.33 1.72 -17.56
CA ALA A 43 3.76 1.38 -17.57
C ALA A 43 4.45 1.83 -18.86
N GLY A 44 3.82 1.62 -20.01
CA GLY A 44 4.32 2.06 -21.32
C GLY A 44 4.45 3.57 -21.43
N VAL A 45 3.44 4.32 -20.97
CA VAL A 45 3.46 5.78 -20.89
C VAL A 45 4.53 6.27 -19.92
N ALA A 46 4.64 5.63 -18.73
CA ALA A 46 5.67 5.96 -17.76
C ALA A 46 7.07 5.75 -18.36
N ILE A 47 7.33 4.63 -19.03
CA ILE A 47 8.60 4.36 -19.72
C ILE A 47 8.84 5.37 -20.84
N TYR A 48 7.84 5.64 -21.68
CA TYR A 48 7.97 6.59 -22.79
C TYR A 48 8.25 8.02 -22.32
N LEU A 49 7.74 8.43 -21.15
CA LEU A 49 8.01 9.75 -20.57
C LEU A 49 9.31 9.78 -19.74
N LEU A 50 9.69 8.67 -19.09
CA LEU A 50 10.92 8.58 -18.29
C LEU A 50 12.17 8.40 -19.17
N VAL A 51 12.12 7.55 -20.21
CA VAL A 51 13.27 7.22 -21.05
C VAL A 51 13.91 8.46 -21.71
N PRO A 52 13.15 9.43 -22.27
CA PRO A 52 13.73 10.66 -22.79
C PRO A 52 14.39 11.53 -21.70
N ARG A 53 13.88 11.49 -20.47
CA ARG A 53 14.49 12.18 -19.31
C ARG A 53 15.75 11.47 -18.80
N LEU A 54 15.91 10.18 -19.11
CA LEU A 54 17.10 9.40 -18.82
C LEU A 54 18.24 9.61 -19.83
N GLY A 55 18.09 10.50 -20.83
CA GLY A 55 19.17 10.86 -21.77
C GLY A 55 20.45 11.39 -21.11
N GLY A 56 20.43 11.68 -19.81
CA GLY A 56 21.58 12.04 -18.97
C GLY A 56 22.20 10.88 -18.17
N LEU A 57 21.82 9.61 -18.39
CA LEU A 57 22.28 8.43 -17.64
C LEU A 57 23.81 8.36 -17.46
N SER A 58 24.59 8.78 -18.47
CA SER A 58 26.05 8.82 -18.39
C SER A 58 26.58 9.90 -17.43
N ARG A 59 25.90 11.05 -17.33
CA ARG A 59 26.21 12.10 -16.36
C ARG A 59 25.80 11.69 -14.94
N ASP A 60 24.64 11.06 -14.78
CA ASP A 60 24.17 10.56 -13.49
C ASP A 60 25.06 9.40 -12.98
N ALA A 61 25.50 8.50 -13.88
CA ALA A 61 26.46 7.45 -13.56
C ALA A 61 27.84 8.01 -13.19
N ALA A 62 28.31 9.06 -13.87
CA ALA A 62 29.54 9.74 -13.50
C ALA A 62 29.42 10.43 -12.13
N ALA A 63 28.28 11.05 -11.84
CA ALA A 63 27.99 11.65 -10.53
C ALA A 63 27.95 10.59 -9.41
N LEU A 64 27.36 9.42 -9.68
CA LEU A 64 27.36 8.28 -8.75
C LEU A 64 28.76 7.75 -8.48
N ARG A 65 29.67 7.79 -9.46
CA ARG A 65 31.07 7.37 -9.28
C ARG A 65 31.85 8.26 -8.30
N HIS A 66 31.42 9.51 -8.14
CA HIS A 66 31.96 10.47 -7.18
C HIS A 66 31.07 10.66 -5.95
N ALA A 67 30.02 9.84 -5.79
CA ALA A 67 29.14 9.92 -4.65
C ALA A 67 29.89 9.57 -3.36
N ASN A 68 29.69 10.40 -2.34
CA ASN A 68 30.31 10.19 -1.05
C ASN A 68 29.67 8.96 -0.36
N VAL A 69 30.46 7.90 -0.20
CA VAL A 69 30.03 6.64 0.44
C VAL A 69 29.46 6.89 1.84
N TRP A 70 29.96 7.89 2.57
CA TRP A 70 29.44 8.24 3.89
C TRP A 70 28.00 8.75 3.84
N LEU A 71 27.63 9.51 2.82
CA LEU A 71 26.24 9.93 2.63
C LEU A 71 25.33 8.76 2.27
N ALA A 72 25.85 7.78 1.51
CA ALA A 72 25.11 6.57 1.20
C ALA A 72 24.85 5.73 2.46
N LEU A 73 25.88 5.55 3.29
CA LEU A 73 25.76 4.85 4.58
C LEU A 73 24.80 5.59 5.53
N LEU A 74 24.85 6.91 5.57
CA LEU A 74 23.91 7.71 6.35
C LEU A 74 22.47 7.53 5.87
N GLY A 75 22.25 7.47 4.56
CA GLY A 75 20.95 7.16 3.96
C GLY A 75 20.44 5.78 4.36
N ILE A 76 21.30 4.75 4.33
CA ILE A 76 20.95 3.40 4.78
C ILE A 76 20.61 3.40 6.27
N ALA A 77 21.40 4.08 7.11
CA ALA A 77 21.14 4.19 8.53
C ALA A 77 19.81 4.90 8.82
N ALA A 78 19.49 5.96 8.08
CA ALA A 78 18.23 6.68 8.18
C ALA A 78 17.04 5.78 7.76
N GLU A 79 17.19 4.98 6.70
CA GLU A 79 16.18 4.04 6.25
C GLU A 79 15.93 2.94 7.31
N VAL A 80 16.98 2.37 7.88
CA VAL A 80 16.87 1.38 8.96
C VAL A 80 16.18 1.98 10.18
N ALA A 81 16.53 3.23 10.55
CA ALA A 81 15.88 3.94 11.65
C ALA A 81 14.39 4.21 11.36
N SER A 82 14.05 4.61 10.13
CA SER A 82 12.68 4.81 9.67
C SER A 82 11.86 3.52 9.78
N ILE A 83 12.40 2.41 9.29
CA ILE A 83 11.78 1.08 9.40
C ILE A 83 11.60 0.69 10.87
N ALA A 84 12.62 0.88 11.71
CA ALA A 84 12.54 0.54 13.13
C ALA A 84 11.47 1.37 13.86
N ALA A 85 11.34 2.66 13.52
CA ALA A 85 10.28 3.52 14.02
C ALA A 85 8.91 3.03 13.56
N TYR A 86 8.75 2.64 12.29
CA TYR A 86 7.51 2.10 11.76
C TYR A 86 7.12 0.76 12.43
N VAL A 87 8.07 -0.14 12.66
CA VAL A 87 7.84 -1.39 13.41
C VAL A 87 7.35 -1.10 14.83
N THR A 88 7.95 -0.09 15.48
CA THR A 88 7.58 0.32 16.84
C THR A 88 6.19 0.94 16.87
N LEU A 89 5.84 1.77 15.89
CA LEU A 89 4.50 2.32 15.71
C LEU A 89 3.48 1.20 15.53
N TYR A 90 3.72 0.30 14.58
CA TYR A 90 2.83 -0.81 14.28
C TYR A 90 2.61 -1.73 15.50
N ARG A 91 3.68 -2.06 16.22
CA ARG A 91 3.60 -2.82 17.49
C ARG A 91 2.79 -2.08 18.56
N SER A 92 2.95 -0.76 18.67
CA SER A 92 2.20 0.04 19.63
C SER A 92 0.70 0.04 19.32
N LEU A 93 0.34 0.05 18.04
CA LEU A 93 -1.06 -0.06 17.59
C LEU A 93 -1.63 -1.47 17.83
N LEU A 94 -0.84 -2.52 17.61
CA LEU A 94 -1.23 -3.88 17.99
C LEU A 94 -1.50 -3.99 19.50
N ARG A 95 -0.63 -3.39 20.33
CA ARG A 95 -0.82 -3.32 21.79
C ARG A 95 -2.10 -2.57 22.17
N ALA A 96 -2.41 -1.46 21.49
CA ALA A 96 -3.65 -0.72 21.69
C ALA A 96 -4.90 -1.56 21.33
N GLU A 97 -4.78 -2.51 20.41
CA GLU A 97 -5.81 -3.49 20.04
C GLU A 97 -5.74 -4.79 20.89
N HIS A 98 -5.07 -4.74 22.05
CA HIS A 98 -4.90 -5.87 22.97
C HIS A 98 -4.20 -7.10 22.34
N ALA A 99 -3.29 -6.87 21.40
CA ALA A 99 -2.43 -7.89 20.81
C ALA A 99 -0.97 -7.63 21.17
N GLU A 100 -0.42 -8.43 22.07
CA GLU A 100 0.98 -8.34 22.47
C GLU A 100 1.85 -9.24 21.59
N VAL A 101 2.80 -8.64 20.89
CA VAL A 101 3.79 -9.36 20.09
C VAL A 101 5.21 -8.86 20.41
N PRO A 102 6.22 -9.74 20.34
CA PRO A 102 7.61 -9.31 20.42
C PRO A 102 7.96 -8.40 19.24
N TRP A 103 8.90 -7.48 19.45
CA TRP A 103 9.30 -6.50 18.44
C TRP A 103 9.78 -7.17 17.14
N LEU A 104 10.50 -8.29 17.27
CA LEU A 104 11.01 -9.04 16.14
C LEU A 104 9.90 -9.70 15.31
N ALA A 105 8.80 -10.15 15.93
CA ALA A 105 7.65 -10.70 15.22
C ALA A 105 6.94 -9.60 14.41
N ALA A 106 6.69 -8.44 15.02
CA ALA A 106 6.17 -7.27 14.32
C ALA A 106 7.09 -6.85 13.15
N GLY A 107 8.41 -6.84 13.38
CA GLY A 107 9.42 -6.56 12.37
C GLY A 107 9.35 -7.52 11.18
N ARG A 108 9.24 -8.83 11.41
CA ARG A 108 9.07 -9.83 10.34
C ARG A 108 7.81 -9.60 9.52
N GLY A 109 6.69 -9.29 10.17
CA GLY A 109 5.43 -8.97 9.49
C GLY A 109 5.54 -7.73 8.63
N VAL A 110 6.15 -6.66 9.14
CA VAL A 110 6.36 -5.40 8.40
C VAL A 110 7.31 -5.60 7.22
N MET A 111 8.46 -6.25 7.43
CA MET A 111 9.47 -6.45 6.38
C MET A 111 9.00 -7.36 5.26
N SER A 112 8.33 -8.47 5.59
CA SER A 112 7.73 -9.35 4.58
C SER A 112 6.64 -8.64 3.78
N ALA A 113 5.81 -7.84 4.44
CA ALA A 113 4.79 -7.04 3.77
C ALA A 113 5.40 -5.99 2.84
N PHE A 114 6.45 -5.28 3.27
CA PHE A 114 7.15 -4.30 2.45
C PHE A 114 7.78 -4.92 1.22
N LEU A 115 8.50 -6.03 1.37
CA LEU A 115 9.11 -6.75 0.26
C LEU A 115 8.06 -7.15 -0.77
N ILE A 116 6.98 -7.79 -0.33
CA ILE A 116 5.89 -8.25 -1.18
C ILE A 116 5.18 -7.07 -1.86
N SER A 117 5.02 -5.95 -1.15
CA SER A 117 4.40 -4.74 -1.70
C SER A 117 5.22 -4.09 -2.81
N HIS A 118 6.54 -4.25 -2.81
CA HIS A 118 7.41 -3.65 -3.82
C HIS A 118 7.76 -4.59 -4.97
N VAL A 119 7.69 -5.90 -4.76
CA VAL A 119 8.05 -6.91 -5.78
C VAL A 119 6.84 -7.36 -6.60
N LEU A 120 5.66 -7.44 -6.01
CA LEU A 120 4.48 -7.97 -6.70
C LEU A 120 3.62 -6.86 -7.31
N PRO A 121 3.04 -7.08 -8.50
CA PRO A 121 2.08 -6.15 -9.13
C PRO A 121 0.77 -6.01 -8.36
N GLY A 122 0.60 -6.73 -7.25
CA GLY A 122 -0.49 -6.56 -6.28
C GLY A 122 -0.21 -5.52 -5.18
N GLY A 123 1.00 -4.98 -5.11
CA GLY A 123 1.37 -3.86 -4.24
C GLY A 123 1.04 -4.09 -2.76
N SER A 124 0.63 -3.01 -2.10
CA SER A 124 0.28 -2.99 -0.68
C SER A 124 -0.86 -3.94 -0.30
N ALA A 125 -1.73 -4.33 -1.25
CA ALA A 125 -2.78 -5.31 -0.98
C ALA A 125 -2.19 -6.71 -0.77
N ALA A 126 -1.22 -7.13 -1.59
CA ALA A 126 -0.52 -8.40 -1.40
C ALA A 126 0.30 -8.39 -0.10
N GLY A 127 0.98 -7.28 0.19
CA GLY A 127 1.74 -7.11 1.42
C GLY A 127 0.87 -7.21 2.68
N THR A 128 -0.34 -6.62 2.64
CA THR A 128 -1.32 -6.70 3.74
C THR A 128 -1.71 -8.13 4.04
N VAL A 129 -1.99 -8.96 3.02
CA VAL A 129 -2.34 -10.38 3.22
C VAL A 129 -1.19 -11.15 3.86
N VAL A 130 0.05 -10.87 3.44
CA VAL A 130 1.25 -11.51 4.01
C VAL A 130 1.45 -11.09 5.45
N ASN A 131 1.24 -9.80 5.77
CA ASN A 131 1.30 -9.29 7.13
C ASN A 131 0.27 -9.99 8.03
N VAL A 132 -1.00 -10.03 7.60
CA VAL A 132 -2.09 -10.71 8.32
C VAL A 132 -1.74 -12.16 8.60
N ARG A 133 -1.33 -12.92 7.59
CA ARG A 133 -0.95 -14.33 7.76
C ARG A 133 0.26 -14.52 8.66
N THR A 134 1.21 -13.59 8.65
CA THR A 134 2.38 -13.65 9.52
C THR A 134 1.98 -13.43 10.97
N MET A 135 1.09 -12.47 11.24
CA MET A 135 0.58 -12.20 12.58
C MET A 135 -0.39 -13.27 13.08
N GLU A 136 -1.14 -13.93 12.21
CA GLU A 136 -1.95 -15.11 12.57
C GLU A 136 -1.08 -16.25 13.11
N ARG A 137 0.12 -16.47 12.52
CA ARG A 137 1.09 -17.46 13.03
C ARG A 137 1.65 -17.09 14.39
N GLU A 138 1.68 -15.81 14.71
CA GLU A 138 2.05 -15.28 16.03
C GLU A 138 0.85 -15.22 16.99
N GLY A 139 -0.31 -15.77 16.61
CA GLY A 139 -1.51 -15.85 17.45
C GLY A 139 -2.40 -14.61 17.44
N VAL A 140 -2.15 -13.63 16.58
CA VAL A 140 -2.93 -12.39 16.52
C VAL A 140 -4.11 -12.54 15.54
N PRO A 141 -5.36 -12.27 15.97
CA PRO A 141 -6.53 -12.34 15.10
C PRO A 141 -6.44 -11.37 13.90
N PRO A 142 -6.85 -11.79 12.68
CA PRO A 142 -6.79 -10.96 11.46
C PRO A 142 -7.44 -9.59 11.57
N ARG A 143 -8.55 -9.50 12.30
CA ARG A 143 -9.29 -8.25 12.52
C ARG A 143 -8.43 -7.21 13.24
N ARG A 144 -7.69 -7.62 14.27
CA ARG A 144 -6.80 -6.73 15.05
C ARG A 144 -5.60 -6.32 14.22
N THR A 145 -4.99 -7.28 13.54
CA THR A 145 -3.88 -7.04 12.61
C THR A 145 -4.24 -6.04 11.52
N GLY A 146 -5.39 -6.22 10.88
CA GLY A 146 -5.87 -5.33 9.83
C GLY A 146 -6.15 -3.92 10.33
N LEU A 147 -6.79 -3.77 11.50
CA LEU A 147 -7.03 -2.45 12.12
C LEU A 147 -5.72 -1.75 12.45
N ALA A 148 -4.78 -2.45 13.12
CA ALA A 148 -3.47 -1.89 13.45
C ALA A 148 -2.68 -1.48 12.21
N LEU A 149 -2.75 -2.28 11.13
CA LEU A 149 -2.04 -1.96 9.88
C LEU A 149 -2.63 -0.73 9.19
N VAL A 150 -3.96 -0.63 9.10
CA VAL A 150 -4.64 0.54 8.54
C VAL A 150 -4.28 1.80 9.34
N LEU A 151 -4.34 1.73 10.66
CA LEU A 151 -3.95 2.84 11.53
C LEU A 151 -2.47 3.22 11.36
N ALA A 152 -1.58 2.24 11.21
CA ALA A 152 -0.16 2.48 11.02
C ALA A 152 0.13 3.21 9.70
N VAL A 153 -0.49 2.76 8.60
CA VAL A 153 -0.38 3.44 7.29
C VAL A 153 -0.91 4.86 7.38
N LEU A 154 -2.13 5.04 7.92
CA LEU A 154 -2.75 6.35 8.04
C LEU A 154 -1.91 7.32 8.88
N LEU A 155 -1.38 6.88 10.02
CA LEU A 155 -0.57 7.74 10.88
C LEU A 155 0.80 8.03 10.27
N SER A 156 1.39 7.06 9.57
CA SER A 156 2.64 7.24 8.82
C SER A 156 2.48 8.27 7.70
N ASP A 157 1.40 8.17 6.93
CA ASP A 157 1.12 9.09 5.83
C ASP A 157 0.83 10.51 6.33
N ILE A 158 0.14 10.65 7.47
CA ILE A 158 -0.01 11.95 8.14
C ILE A 158 1.36 12.51 8.54
N GLY A 159 2.19 11.69 9.18
CA GLY A 159 3.55 12.10 9.59
C GLY A 159 4.37 12.60 8.40
N LEU A 160 4.40 11.82 7.32
CA LEU A 160 5.08 12.18 6.08
C LEU A 160 4.52 13.48 5.50
N GLY A 161 3.20 13.61 5.53
CA GLY A 161 2.50 14.80 5.08
C GLY A 161 2.80 16.07 5.87
N LEU A 162 2.91 15.96 7.20
CA LEU A 162 3.30 17.07 8.07
C LEU A 162 4.75 17.49 7.81
N ILE A 163 5.66 16.53 7.62
CA ILE A 163 7.06 16.80 7.26
C ILE A 163 7.12 17.50 5.90
N PHE A 164 6.35 17.02 4.92
CA PHE A 164 6.24 17.65 3.61
C PHE A 164 5.73 19.09 3.71
N LEU A 165 4.65 19.31 4.46
CA LEU A 165 4.07 20.64 4.64
C LEU A 165 5.06 21.60 5.32
N ALA A 166 5.75 21.14 6.37
CA ALA A 166 6.80 21.92 7.03
C ALA A 166 7.93 22.28 6.05
N GLY A 167 8.35 21.35 5.20
CA GLY A 167 9.33 21.58 4.15
C GLY A 167 8.87 22.63 3.12
N VAL A 168 7.61 22.58 2.70
CA VAL A 168 7.04 23.58 1.77
C VAL A 168 6.98 24.96 2.42
N ILE A 169 6.52 25.07 3.66
CA ILE A 169 6.47 26.33 4.41
C ILE A 169 7.87 26.93 4.53
N TYR A 170 8.85 26.10 4.93
CA TYR A 170 10.24 26.52 5.04
C TYR A 170 10.83 26.98 3.70
N SER A 171 10.53 26.27 2.61
CA SER A 171 11.00 26.62 1.27
C SER A 171 10.39 27.93 0.77
N LEU A 172 9.09 28.16 1.02
CA LEU A 172 8.41 29.41 0.69
C LEU A 172 9.01 30.60 1.45
N ALA A 173 9.34 30.40 2.74
CA ALA A 173 10.00 31.42 3.55
C ALA A 173 11.38 31.83 3.02
N LYS A 174 12.07 30.94 2.28
CA LYS A 174 13.40 31.18 1.69
C LYS A 174 13.39 31.59 0.20
N GLN A 175 12.22 31.89 -0.39
CA GLN A 175 12.04 32.44 -1.75
C GLN A 175 12.66 31.65 -2.92
N HIS A 176 12.89 30.34 -2.78
CA HIS A 176 13.46 29.51 -3.86
C HIS A 176 12.58 28.31 -4.22
N LEU A 177 11.34 28.55 -4.66
CA LEU A 177 10.55 27.50 -5.30
C LEU A 177 10.60 27.64 -6.82
N ALA A 178 11.28 26.69 -7.47
CA ALA A 178 11.05 26.42 -8.88
C ALA A 178 9.56 26.12 -9.11
N ALA A 179 8.97 26.60 -10.21
CA ALA A 179 7.54 26.46 -10.52
C ALA A 179 7.03 25.00 -10.45
N GLY A 180 7.91 24.03 -10.74
CA GLY A 180 7.60 22.61 -10.60
C GLY A 180 7.27 22.17 -9.17
N TYR A 181 7.93 22.74 -8.15
CA TYR A 181 7.64 22.42 -6.74
C TYR A 181 6.26 22.95 -6.30
N VAL A 182 5.86 24.12 -6.81
CA VAL A 182 4.53 24.69 -6.54
C VAL A 182 3.43 23.82 -7.14
N ALA A 183 3.62 23.32 -8.38
CA ALA A 183 2.66 22.42 -9.02
C ALA A 183 2.50 21.09 -8.25
N VAL A 184 3.60 20.50 -7.78
CA VAL A 184 3.54 19.28 -6.94
C VAL A 184 2.84 19.58 -5.62
N ALA A 185 3.17 20.69 -4.95
CA ALA A 185 2.52 21.07 -3.70
C ALA A 185 1.01 21.25 -3.86
N LEU A 186 0.54 21.85 -4.96
CA LEU A 186 -0.87 22.06 -5.24
C LEU A 186 -1.66 20.74 -5.39
N ILE A 187 -1.00 19.67 -5.81
CA ILE A 187 -1.60 18.32 -5.91
C ILE A 187 -1.51 17.59 -4.57
N VAL A 188 -0.34 17.61 -3.92
CA VAL A 188 -0.07 16.82 -2.71
C VAL A 188 -0.84 17.36 -1.50
N ILE A 189 -0.92 18.68 -1.32
CA ILE A 189 -1.61 19.31 -0.17
C ILE A 189 -3.08 18.88 -0.06
N PRO A 190 -3.92 18.96 -1.11
CA PRO A 190 -5.31 18.53 -1.01
C PRO A 190 -5.47 17.01 -0.78
N ILE A 191 -4.61 16.16 -1.37
CA ILE A 191 -4.61 14.72 -1.08
C ILE A 191 -4.34 14.49 0.41
N LEU A 192 -3.35 15.19 0.94
CA LEU A 192 -2.98 15.11 2.34
C LEU A 192 -4.10 15.60 3.26
N ALA A 193 -4.75 16.71 2.90
CA ALA A 193 -5.88 17.26 3.65
C ALA A 193 -7.07 16.29 3.69
N VAL A 194 -7.37 15.61 2.57
CA VAL A 194 -8.39 14.56 2.53
C VAL A 194 -7.99 13.40 3.43
N LEU A 195 -6.73 12.97 3.40
CA LEU A 195 -6.25 11.86 4.23
C LEU A 195 -6.36 12.19 5.73
N VAL A 196 -5.89 13.38 6.13
CA VAL A 196 -6.04 13.88 7.51
C VAL A 196 -7.52 13.95 7.90
N ALA A 197 -8.40 14.45 7.02
CA ALA A 197 -9.84 14.52 7.30
C ALA A 197 -10.46 13.14 7.49
N VAL A 198 -10.09 12.16 6.66
CA VAL A 198 -10.52 10.75 6.80
C VAL A 198 -10.09 10.19 8.14
N VAL A 199 -8.83 10.39 8.53
CA VAL A 199 -8.32 9.91 9.82
C VAL A 199 -9.02 10.61 10.97
N PHE A 200 -9.19 11.92 10.91
CA PHE A 200 -9.88 12.68 11.94
C PHE A 200 -11.34 12.22 12.10
N LEU A 201 -12.04 11.99 10.98
CA LEU A 201 -13.38 11.42 10.97
C LEU A 201 -13.43 10.01 11.58
N LEU A 202 -12.48 9.14 11.26
CA LEU A 202 -12.41 7.78 11.81
C LEU A 202 -12.03 7.77 13.30
N ALA A 203 -11.14 8.67 13.72
CA ALA A 203 -10.64 8.77 15.09
C ALA A 203 -11.67 9.40 16.04
N PHE A 204 -12.36 10.46 15.64
CA PHE A 204 -13.31 11.19 16.49
C PHE A 204 -14.76 10.72 16.36
N ARG A 205 -15.13 9.99 15.30
CA ARG A 205 -16.50 9.50 15.09
C ARG A 205 -16.49 7.98 14.88
N ARG A 206 -16.25 7.22 15.95
CA ARG A 206 -16.32 5.74 15.96
C ARG A 206 -17.65 5.20 15.39
N GLU A 207 -18.73 5.99 15.44
CA GLU A 207 -20.04 5.64 14.86
C GLU A 207 -20.16 5.83 13.33
N LEU A 208 -19.33 6.70 12.73
CA LEU A 208 -19.32 6.96 11.28
C LEU A 208 -18.36 6.02 10.53
N GLY A 209 -17.33 5.46 11.17
CA GLY A 209 -16.42 4.50 10.55
C GLY A 209 -17.14 3.25 10.01
N ALA A 210 -18.13 2.74 10.76
CA ALA A 210 -18.97 1.64 10.30
C ALA A 210 -19.84 2.04 9.09
N SER A 211 -20.30 3.29 9.03
CA SER A 211 -21.18 3.80 7.97
C SER A 211 -20.43 4.19 6.69
N ALA A 212 -19.20 4.68 6.80
CA ALA A 212 -18.31 4.95 5.68
C ALA A 212 -17.83 3.66 5.01
N VAL A 213 -17.41 2.66 5.81
CA VAL A 213 -17.08 1.32 5.30
C VAL A 213 -18.29 0.67 4.64
N ARG A 214 -19.50 0.80 5.21
CA ARG A 214 -20.74 0.34 4.57
C ARG A 214 -21.13 1.12 3.33
N ARG A 215 -20.79 2.41 3.19
CA ARG A 215 -21.03 3.19 1.97
C ARG A 215 -20.06 2.82 0.86
N ILE A 216 -18.78 2.68 1.18
CA ILE A 216 -17.75 2.22 0.24
C ILE A 216 -18.05 0.79 -0.19
N ALA A 217 -18.42 -0.10 0.74
CA ALA A 217 -18.85 -1.46 0.43
C ALA A 217 -20.11 -1.49 -0.46
N ARG A 218 -21.10 -0.62 -0.20
CA ARG A 218 -22.30 -0.51 -1.05
C ARG A 218 -22.01 0.06 -2.45
N LEU A 219 -21.07 1.00 -2.57
CA LEU A 219 -20.65 1.55 -3.85
C LEU A 219 -19.85 0.54 -4.66
N LEU A 220 -18.94 -0.20 -4.02
CA LEU A 220 -18.24 -1.33 -4.62
C LEU A 220 -19.20 -2.45 -5.05
N HIS A 221 -20.19 -2.77 -4.22
CA HIS A 221 -21.22 -3.76 -4.56
C HIS A 221 -22.10 -3.31 -5.73
N ARG A 222 -22.43 -2.01 -5.82
CA ARG A 222 -23.14 -1.43 -6.98
C ARG A 222 -22.29 -1.43 -8.25
N PHE A 223 -20.98 -1.24 -8.14
CA PHE A 223 -20.07 -1.26 -9.29
C PHE A 223 -19.79 -2.69 -9.78
N ILE A 224 -19.84 -3.70 -8.90
CA ILE A 224 -19.64 -5.11 -9.25
C ILE A 224 -20.92 -5.74 -9.85
N HIS A 225 -22.11 -5.26 -9.47
CA HIS A 225 -23.40 -5.76 -9.99
C HIS A 225 -24.02 -4.96 -11.14
N ARG A 226 -23.43 -3.83 -11.56
CA ARG A 226 -23.73 -3.23 -12.87
C ARG A 226 -22.88 -3.89 -13.96
#